data_AF-A0A0W8DF00-F1
#
_entry.id   AF-A0A0W8DF00-F1
#
_cell.length_a   1.000
_cell.length_b   1.000
_cell.length_c   1.000
_cell.angle_alpha   90.00
_cell.angle_beta   90.00
_cell.angle_gamma   90.00
#
_symmetry.space_group_name_H-M   'P 1'
#
loop_
_entity.id
_entity.type
_entity.pdbx_description
1 polymer ?
#
loop_
_entity_poly.entity_id
_entity_poly.type
_entity_poly.pdbx_seq_one_letter_code
_entity_poly.pdbx_strand_id
1 'polypeptide(L)'
;MISSDTAVLSRPIDASNVKRFLRTYRGDHEDKEDKEERRNPALLDEEELVRWTTKWAARADDWFEQGYTPAQMRDKLTGLDGVMNQKNGRKFYLFVKKWRSEHPNDPGI
;
A
#
# COMPACT_ATOMS: atom_id res chain seq x y z
N MET A 1 -58.96 4.11 -20.96
CA MET A 1 -58.25 5.38 -21.19
C MET A 1 -57.19 5.53 -20.11
N ILE A 2 -55.98 5.93 -20.50
CA ILE A 2 -54.87 6.31 -19.62
C ILE A 2 -55.13 7.72 -19.11
N SER A 3 -54.83 7.99 -17.84
CA SER A 3 -54.30 9.29 -17.45
C SER A 3 -53.42 9.11 -16.22
N SER A 4 -52.13 8.94 -16.47
CA SER A 4 -51.11 9.30 -15.50
C SER A 4 -51.18 10.81 -15.31
N ASP A 5 -51.23 11.29 -14.07
CA ASP A 5 -50.55 12.54 -13.77
C ASP A 5 -49.87 12.49 -12.41
N THR A 6 -48.72 13.11 -12.42
CA THR A 6 -47.59 13.00 -11.50
C THR A 6 -47.64 14.20 -10.58
N ALA A 7 -47.57 14.00 -9.27
CA ALA A 7 -47.20 15.07 -8.34
C ALA A 7 -46.33 14.49 -7.23
N VAL A 8 -45.05 14.31 -7.55
CA VAL A 8 -43.98 14.25 -6.57
C VAL A 8 -43.80 15.66 -6.02
N LEU A 9 -43.92 15.84 -4.70
CA LEU A 9 -43.27 16.96 -4.00
C LEU A 9 -42.90 16.57 -2.57
N SER A 10 -41.69 16.01 -2.49
CA SER A 10 -40.62 16.40 -1.55
C SER A 10 -41.04 16.87 -0.16
N ARG A 11 -41.07 15.93 0.79
CA ARG A 11 -40.81 16.28 2.20
C ARG A 11 -39.32 16.54 2.37
N PRO A 12 -38.88 17.71 2.87
CA PRO A 12 -37.50 17.89 3.26
C PRO A 12 -37.28 17.03 4.51
N ILE A 13 -36.56 15.91 4.35
CA ILE A 13 -36.02 15.18 5.50
C ILE A 13 -34.94 16.10 6.05
N ASP A 14 -35.24 16.73 7.19
CA ASP A 14 -34.32 17.51 7.99
C ASP A 14 -33.11 16.63 8.35
N ALA A 15 -32.05 16.73 7.55
CA ALA A 15 -30.82 15.95 7.68
C ALA A 15 -29.85 16.60 8.68
N SER A 16 -30.34 17.36 9.65
CA SER A 16 -29.51 18.10 10.61
C SER A 16 -28.82 17.25 11.68
N ASN A 17 -28.93 15.91 11.63
CA ASN A 17 -28.26 15.01 12.59
C ASN A 17 -27.74 13.69 11.99
N VAL A 18 -27.21 13.72 10.76
CA VAL A 18 -26.41 12.59 10.27
C VAL A 18 -25.10 12.55 11.05
N LYS A 19 -25.07 11.74 12.12
CA LYS A 19 -23.83 11.38 12.82
C LYS A 19 -22.89 10.74 11.79
N ARG A 20 -21.91 11.52 11.29
CA ARG A 20 -20.75 10.98 10.58
C ARG A 20 -19.96 10.16 11.58
N PHE A 21 -20.23 8.86 11.62
CA PHE A 21 -19.32 7.94 12.27
C PHE A 21 -18.03 7.92 11.43
N LEU A 22 -17.01 8.64 11.89
CA LEU A 22 -15.66 8.42 11.41
C LEU A 22 -15.33 6.96 11.75
N ARG A 23 -15.11 6.14 10.72
CA ARG A 23 -14.66 4.75 10.91
C ARG A 23 -13.25 4.84 11.49
N THR A 24 -13.13 4.78 12.81
CA THR A 24 -11.83 4.63 13.46
C THR A 24 -11.37 3.21 13.17
N TYR A 25 -10.39 3.07 12.27
CA TYR A 25 -9.59 1.87 12.26
C TYR A 25 -8.92 1.81 13.62
N ARG A 26 -9.21 0.75 14.39
CA ARG A 26 -8.42 0.38 15.56
C ARG A 26 -7.05 -0.04 15.02
N GLY A 27 -6.20 0.96 14.81
CA GLY A 27 -4.79 0.81 14.48
C GLY A 27 -4.07 0.37 15.73
N ASP A 28 -4.26 -0.88 16.11
CA ASP A 28 -3.46 -1.53 17.14
C ASP A 28 -2.13 -1.98 16.49
N HIS A 29 -1.34 -0.98 16.09
CA HIS A 29 0.10 -1.07 15.85
C HIS A 29 0.61 0.35 15.57
N GLU A 30 0.83 1.13 16.63
CA GLU A 30 1.53 2.41 16.53
C GLU A 30 2.98 2.17 16.04
N ASP A 31 3.16 2.19 14.71
CA ASP A 31 3.88 3.25 13.99
C ASP A 31 5.30 3.62 14.44
N LYS A 32 6.04 2.71 15.07
CA LYS A 32 7.51 2.80 15.04
C LYS A 32 8.07 2.40 13.68
N GLU A 33 7.41 1.50 12.96
CA GLU A 33 7.78 1.17 11.57
C GLU A 33 7.46 2.32 10.60
N ASP A 34 6.36 3.03 10.83
CA ASP A 34 5.80 3.99 9.87
C ASP A 34 6.56 5.34 9.85
N LYS A 35 7.32 5.66 10.91
CA LYS A 35 8.23 6.83 10.92
C LYS A 35 9.50 6.58 10.10
N GLU A 36 10.04 5.37 10.15
CA GLU A 36 11.23 5.00 9.37
C GLU A 36 10.86 4.62 7.93
N GLU A 37 9.66 4.05 7.72
CA GLU A 37 9.09 3.80 6.39
C GLU A 37 8.90 5.09 5.59
N ARG A 38 8.72 6.25 6.23
CA ARG A 38 8.60 7.55 5.55
C ARG A 38 9.93 8.14 5.07
N ARG A 39 11.10 7.69 5.56
CA ARG A 39 12.38 8.28 5.14
C ARG A 39 12.74 7.87 3.71
N ASN A 40 13.10 8.86 2.90
CA ASN A 40 13.63 8.62 1.57
C ASN A 40 15.08 8.09 1.70
N PRO A 41 15.40 6.88 1.21
CA PRO A 41 16.75 6.33 1.29
C PRO A 41 17.83 7.20 0.63
N ALA A 42 17.45 8.12 -0.27
CA ALA A 42 18.38 9.09 -0.87
C ALA A 42 18.87 10.18 0.10
N LEU A 43 18.24 10.33 1.26
CA LEU A 43 18.57 11.34 2.27
C LEU A 43 19.19 10.74 3.54
N LEU A 44 19.44 9.44 3.55
CA LEU A 44 20.06 8.73 4.68
C LEU A 44 21.58 8.84 4.57
N ASP A 45 22.25 8.92 5.72
CA ASP A 45 23.70 8.70 5.78
C ASP A 45 24.04 7.22 5.51
N GLU A 46 25.34 6.90 5.40
CA GLU A 46 25.78 5.56 5.02
C GLU A 46 25.37 4.48 6.03
N GLU A 47 25.48 4.77 7.33
CA GLU A 47 25.11 3.82 8.39
C GLU A 47 23.59 3.61 8.45
N GLU A 48 22.81 4.68 8.36
CA GLU A 48 21.35 4.63 8.27
C GLU A 48 20.89 3.90 6.99
N LEU A 49 21.58 4.10 5.87
CA LEU A 49 21.25 3.44 4.61
C LEU A 49 21.53 1.93 4.66
N VAL A 50 22.62 1.52 5.30
CA VAL A 50 22.93 0.09 5.53
C VAL A 50 21.85 -0.53 6.40
N ARG A 51 21.53 0.09 7.55
CA ARG A 51 20.44 -0.37 8.43
C ARG A 51 19.10 -0.48 7.70
N TRP A 52 18.74 0.55 6.93
CA TRP A 52 17.52 0.58 6.14
C TRP A 52 17.51 -0.55 5.12
N THR A 53 18.62 -0.76 4.39
CA THR A 53 18.72 -1.81 3.37
C THR A 53 18.62 -3.20 4.00
N THR A 54 19.28 -3.45 5.13
CA THR A 54 19.20 -4.72 5.86
C THR A 54 17.79 -5.00 6.35
N LYS A 55 17.10 -4.00 6.92
CA LYS A 55 15.71 -4.14 7.36
C LYS A 55 14.78 -4.52 6.21
N TRP A 56 14.87 -3.82 5.08
CA TRP A 56 14.00 -4.12 3.94
C TRP A 56 14.41 -5.39 3.17
N ALA A 57 15.65 -5.84 3.28
CA ALA A 57 16.06 -7.15 2.79
C ALA A 57 15.41 -8.27 3.61
N ALA A 58 15.45 -8.19 4.95
CA ALA A 58 14.73 -9.15 5.80
C ALA A 58 13.21 -9.13 5.53
N ARG A 59 12.64 -7.93 5.32
CA ARG A 59 11.22 -7.81 4.96
C ARG A 59 10.90 -8.41 3.58
N ALA A 60 11.84 -8.35 2.64
CA ALA A 60 11.70 -8.99 1.34
C ALA A 60 11.70 -10.52 1.46
N ASP A 61 12.52 -11.08 2.36
CA ASP A 61 12.49 -12.50 2.70
C ASP A 61 11.12 -12.88 3.30
N ASP A 62 10.59 -12.11 4.26
CA ASP A 62 9.25 -12.35 4.83
C ASP A 62 8.16 -12.37 3.75
N TRP A 63 8.18 -11.41 2.82
CA TRP A 63 7.20 -11.35 1.73
C TRP A 63 7.33 -12.56 0.80
N PHE A 64 8.55 -13.02 0.55
CA PHE A 64 8.78 -14.22 -0.25
C PHE A 64 8.23 -15.47 0.44
N GLU A 65 8.49 -15.64 1.74
CA GLU A 65 7.99 -16.76 2.54
C GLU A 65 6.46 -16.76 2.66
N GLN A 66 5.84 -15.59 2.67
CA GLN A 66 4.37 -15.42 2.60
C GLN A 66 3.79 -15.78 1.23
N GLY A 67 4.62 -16.11 0.23
CA GLY A 67 4.19 -16.53 -1.10
C GLY A 67 3.78 -15.38 -2.02
N TYR A 68 4.18 -14.14 -1.71
CA TYR A 68 3.92 -13.03 -2.63
C TYR A 68 4.66 -13.23 -3.94
N THR A 69 4.02 -12.92 -5.07
CA THR A 69 4.67 -12.91 -6.38
C THR A 69 5.21 -11.51 -6.72
N PRO A 70 6.14 -11.41 -7.69
CA PRO A 70 6.63 -10.12 -8.18
C PRO A 70 5.51 -9.19 -8.66
N ALA A 71 4.49 -9.73 -9.33
CA ALA A 71 3.33 -8.95 -9.76
C ALA A 71 2.56 -8.38 -8.55
N GLN A 72 2.26 -9.21 -7.56
CA GLN A 72 1.56 -8.79 -6.35
C GLN A 72 2.37 -7.75 -5.56
N MET A 73 3.69 -7.92 -5.47
CA MET A 73 4.56 -6.94 -4.81
C MET A 73 4.66 -5.64 -5.58
N ARG A 74 4.68 -5.70 -6.91
CA ARG A 74 4.65 -4.50 -7.76
C ARG A 74 3.37 -3.72 -7.49
N ASP A 75 2.21 -4.37 -7.49
CA ASP A 75 0.92 -3.71 -7.25
C ASP A 75 0.86 -3.11 -5.84
N LYS A 76 1.27 -3.89 -4.83
CA LYS A 76 1.33 -3.46 -3.42
C LYS A 76 2.19 -2.22 -3.20
N LEU A 77 3.33 -2.12 -3.90
CA LEU A 77 4.30 -1.04 -3.74
C LEU A 77 4.07 0.17 -4.67
N THR A 78 3.35 -0.05 -5.77
CA THR A 78 2.96 1.03 -6.71
C THR A 78 1.85 1.89 -6.12
N GLY A 79 0.92 1.30 -5.37
CA GLY A 79 -0.21 2.02 -4.81
C GLY A 79 -1.23 2.44 -5.87
N LEU A 80 -2.17 3.31 -5.49
CA LEU A 80 -3.33 3.68 -6.32
C LEU A 80 -2.97 4.58 -7.52
N ASP A 81 -1.87 5.32 -7.45
CA ASP A 81 -1.47 6.27 -8.49
C ASP A 81 -0.83 5.59 -9.72
N GLY A 82 -0.64 4.27 -9.69
CA GLY A 82 -0.03 3.52 -10.79
C GLY A 82 1.46 3.81 -11.01
N VAL A 83 2.06 4.68 -10.19
CA VAL A 83 3.47 5.07 -10.28
C VAL A 83 4.23 4.67 -9.02
N MET A 84 5.22 3.79 -9.18
CA MET A 84 6.08 3.38 -8.09
C MET A 84 7.13 4.46 -7.78
N ASN A 85 7.07 5.04 -6.59
CA ASN A 85 8.08 6.00 -6.14
C ASN A 85 9.45 5.32 -5.93
N GLN A 86 10.53 6.12 -5.92
CA GLN A 86 11.90 5.62 -5.82
C GLN A 86 12.15 4.73 -4.58
N LYS A 87 11.59 5.12 -3.43
CA LYS A 87 11.71 4.35 -2.17
C LYS A 87 11.09 2.96 -2.32
N ASN A 88 9.88 2.88 -2.84
CA ASN A 88 9.16 1.64 -3.08
C ASN A 88 9.82 0.83 -4.21
N GLY A 89 10.41 1.50 -5.21
CA GLY A 89 11.26 0.87 -6.22
C GLY A 89 12.44 0.13 -5.61
N ARG A 90 13.11 0.70 -4.62
CA ARG A 90 14.22 0.04 -3.93
C ARG A 90 13.75 -1.16 -3.09
N LYS A 91 12.59 -1.06 -2.43
CA LYS A 91 11.98 -2.21 -1.74
C LYS A 91 11.62 -3.33 -2.72
N PHE A 92 11.02 -2.97 -3.85
CA PHE A 92 10.66 -3.92 -4.90
C PHE A 92 11.90 -4.61 -5.48
N TYR A 93 12.98 -3.85 -5.71
CA TYR A 93 14.25 -4.41 -6.15
C TYR A 93 14.81 -5.46 -5.18
N LEU A 94 14.78 -5.20 -3.88
CA LEU A 94 15.23 -6.17 -2.86
C LEU A 94 14.39 -7.46 -2.92
N PHE A 95 13.08 -7.32 -3.06
CA PHE A 95 12.18 -8.46 -3.24
C PHE A 95 12.49 -9.25 -4.52
N VAL A 96 12.63 -8.60 -5.67
CA VAL A 96 12.95 -9.28 -6.94
C VAL A 96 14.31 -9.96 -6.87
N LYS A 97 15.29 -9.36 -6.18
CA LYS A 97 16.60 -9.99 -5.95
C LYS A 97 16.45 -11.32 -5.20
N LYS A 98 15.64 -11.35 -4.14
CA LYS A 98 15.32 -12.58 -3.40
C LYS A 98 14.56 -13.58 -4.27
N TRP A 99 13.55 -13.13 -5.02
CA TRP A 99 12.82 -14.01 -5.92
C TRP A 99 13.73 -14.70 -6.94
N ARG A 100 14.62 -13.93 -7.59
CA ARG A 100 15.56 -14.45 -8.60
C ARG A 100 16.61 -15.39 -8.02
N SER A 101 17.03 -15.22 -6.77
CA SER A 101 17.94 -16.19 -6.15
C SER A 101 17.30 -17.56 -5.95
N GLU A 102 15.99 -17.60 -5.71
CA GLU A 102 15.22 -18.84 -5.55
C GLU A 102 14.68 -19.37 -6.89
N HIS A 103 14.48 -18.50 -7.87
CA HIS A 103 13.98 -18.80 -9.22
C HIS A 103 14.95 -18.32 -10.31
N PRO A 104 16.16 -18.91 -10.42
CA PRO A 104 17.19 -18.44 -11.34
C PRO A 104 16.82 -18.60 -12.82
N ASN A 105 15.84 -19.45 -13.14
CA ASN A 105 15.44 -19.80 -14.51
C ASN A 105 14.08 -19.21 -14.91
N ASP A 106 13.48 -18.33 -14.10
CA ASP A 106 12.19 -17.70 -14.42
C ASP A 106 12.42 -16.35 -15.13
N PRO A 107 12.11 -16.24 -16.45
CA PRO A 107 12.25 -14.99 -17.21
C PRO A 107 11.10 -14.00 -16.95
N GLY A 108 10.11 -14.34 -16.12
CA GLY A 108 8.84 -13.62 -15.97
C GLY A 108 8.86 -12.32 -15.14
N ILE A 109 10.02 -11.73 -14.84
CA ILE A 109 10.17 -10.44 -14.11
C ILE A 109 11.03 -9.44 -14.87
#